data_AF-A0A523EE93-F1
#
_entry.id   AF-A0A523EE93-F1
#
_cell.length_a   1.000
_cell.length_b   1.000
_cell.length_c   1.000
_cell.angle_alpha   90.00
_cell.angle_beta   90.00
_cell.angle_gamma   90.00
#
_symmetry.space_group_name_H-M   'P 1'
#
loop_
_entity.id
_entity.type
_entity.pdbx_description
1 polymer ?
#
loop_
_entity_poly.entity_id
_entity_poly.type
_entity_poly.pdbx_seq_one_letter_code
_entity_poly.pdbx_strand_id
1 'polypeptide(L)'
;MRSERINLLVTPEEKAAIEAQAAALNLSTSDMMRRAVASYDPEFDESELQALADELSLVVAATEESLDTALRQFDALGAFLADKASLRRAARAAHEAEGVVWPFEGAPT
;
A
#
# COMPACT_ATOMS: atom_id res chain seq x y z
N MET A 1 -10.84 -37.46 -3.28
CA MET A 1 -11.38 -37.02 -4.59
C MET A 1 -11.17 -38.15 -5.59
N ARG A 2 -12.21 -38.52 -6.35
CA ARG A 2 -12.08 -39.44 -7.49
C ARG A 2 -11.68 -38.60 -8.70
N SER A 3 -10.54 -38.91 -9.31
CA SER A 3 -10.12 -38.31 -10.58
C SER A 3 -10.49 -39.24 -11.72
N GLU A 4 -10.92 -38.66 -12.84
CA GLU A 4 -11.19 -39.38 -14.09
C GLU A 4 -10.20 -38.95 -15.16
N ARG A 5 -9.87 -39.88 -16.06
CA ARG A 5 -8.91 -39.65 -17.15
C ARG A 5 -9.66 -39.14 -18.38
N ILE A 6 -9.20 -38.03 -18.92
CA ILE A 6 -9.68 -37.47 -20.19
C ILE A 6 -8.53 -37.58 -21.19
N ASN A 7 -8.80 -38.14 -22.37
CA ASN A 7 -7.86 -38.14 -23.49
C ASN A 7 -8.24 -36.99 -24.43
N LEU A 8 -7.32 -36.03 -24.60
CA LEU A 8 -7.50 -34.87 -25.48
C LEU A 8 -6.58 -35.02 -26.69
N LEU A 9 -7.13 -34.74 -27.88
CA LEU A 9 -6.35 -34.59 -29.08
C LEU A 9 -5.97 -33.13 -29.22
N VAL A 10 -4.67 -32.85 -29.22
CA VAL A 10 -4.08 -31.52 -29.37
C VAL A 10 -2.98 -31.61 -30.40
N THR A 11 -2.64 -30.49 -31.02
CA THR A 11 -1.48 -30.42 -31.89
C THR A 11 -0.18 -30.58 -31.06
N PRO A 12 0.94 -30.97 -31.70
CA PRO A 12 2.24 -31.02 -31.01
C PRO A 12 2.65 -29.68 -30.41
N GLU A 13 2.31 -28.58 -31.09
CA GLU A 13 2.61 -27.21 -30.66
C GLU A 13 1.78 -26.83 -29.42
N GLU A 14 0.48 -27.12 -29.42
CA GLU A 14 -0.40 -26.92 -28.28
C GLU A 14 0.06 -27.73 -27.06
N LYS A 15 0.45 -28.99 -27.26
CA LYS A 15 0.99 -29.83 -26.19
C LYS A 15 2.22 -29.20 -25.56
N ALA A 16 3.17 -28.72 -26.38
CA ALA A 16 4.38 -28.08 -25.89
C ALA A 16 4.07 -26.80 -25.11
N ALA A 17 3.13 -25.98 -25.59
CA ALA A 17 2.71 -24.76 -24.91
C ALA A 17 2.07 -25.04 -23.54
N ILE A 18 1.19 -26.05 -23.46
CA ILE A 18 0.55 -26.51 -22.24
C ILE A 18 1.60 -27.00 -21.22
N GLU A 19 2.56 -27.81 -21.65
CA GLU A 19 3.64 -28.31 -20.80
C GLU A 19 4.55 -27.18 -20.31
N ALA A 20 4.87 -26.21 -21.18
CA ALA A 20 5.68 -25.04 -20.82
C ALA A 20 4.99 -24.14 -19.78
N GLN A 21 3.69 -23.86 -19.94
CA GLN A 21 2.92 -23.09 -18.95
C GLN A 21 2.83 -23.82 -17.61
N ALA A 22 2.57 -25.12 -17.63
CA ALA A 22 2.51 -25.92 -16.40
C ALA A 22 3.85 -25.89 -15.66
N ALA A 23 4.97 -26.02 -16.38
CA ALA A 23 6.31 -25.91 -15.82
C ALA A 23 6.60 -24.52 -15.24
N ALA A 24 6.23 -23.44 -15.94
CA ALA A 24 6.41 -22.07 -15.46
C ALA A 24 5.67 -21.80 -14.14
N LEU A 25 4.53 -22.45 -13.93
CA LEU A 25 3.73 -22.34 -12.72
C LEU A 25 4.09 -23.37 -11.62
N ASN A 26 5.08 -24.25 -11.86
CA ASN A 26 5.41 -25.40 -11.00
C ASN A 26 4.21 -26.30 -10.71
N LEU A 27 3.36 -26.53 -11.70
CA LEU A 27 2.16 -27.37 -11.60
C LEU A 27 2.27 -28.60 -12.50
N SER A 28 1.51 -29.65 -12.16
CA SER A 28 1.26 -30.72 -13.11
C SER A 28 0.35 -30.20 -14.24
N THR A 29 0.51 -30.73 -15.45
CA THR A 29 -0.36 -30.39 -16.58
C THR A 29 -1.84 -30.60 -16.25
N SER A 30 -2.16 -31.68 -15.53
CA SER A 30 -3.53 -31.98 -15.10
C SER A 30 -4.08 -30.96 -14.12
N ASP A 31 -3.26 -30.45 -13.20
CA ASP A 31 -3.72 -29.44 -12.24
C ASP A 31 -3.80 -28.05 -12.87
N MET A 32 -2.90 -27.72 -13.78
CA MET A 32 -3.01 -26.51 -14.60
C MET A 32 -4.32 -26.53 -15.40
N MET A 33 -4.62 -27.63 -16.11
CA MET A 33 -5.86 -27.77 -16.87
C MET A 33 -7.10 -27.70 -15.97
N ARG A 34 -7.06 -28.32 -14.78
CA ARG A 34 -8.16 -28.23 -13.81
C ARG A 34 -8.41 -26.78 -13.36
N ARG A 35 -7.33 -26.03 -13.09
CA ARG A 35 -7.43 -24.60 -12.72
C ARG A 35 -7.97 -23.78 -13.87
N ALA A 36 -7.43 -23.96 -15.08
CA ALA A 36 -7.87 -23.24 -16.27
C ALA A 36 -9.37 -23.43 -16.55
N VAL A 37 -9.88 -24.66 -16.42
CA VAL A 37 -11.33 -24.93 -16.56
C VAL A 37 -12.13 -24.31 -15.42
N ALA A 38 -11.63 -24.37 -14.18
CA ALA A 38 -12.33 -23.80 -13.03
C ALA A 38 -12.38 -22.26 -13.06
N SER A 39 -11.39 -21.62 -13.69
CA SER A 39 -11.31 -20.16 -13.86
C SER A 39 -11.81 -19.69 -15.22
N TYR A 40 -12.25 -20.60 -16.10
CA TYR A 40 -12.77 -20.22 -17.40
C TYR A 40 -14.14 -19.60 -17.22
N ASP A 41 -14.20 -18.29 -17.43
CA ASP A 41 -15.43 -17.52 -17.47
C ASP A 41 -15.63 -17.01 -18.91
N PRO A 42 -16.63 -17.53 -19.64
CA PRO A 42 -16.88 -17.12 -21.02
C PRO A 42 -17.44 -15.70 -21.14
N GLU A 43 -17.93 -15.12 -20.04
CA GLU A 43 -18.38 -13.73 -19.97
C GLU A 43 -17.31 -12.80 -19.37
N PHE A 44 -16.10 -13.33 -19.11
CA PHE A 44 -15.00 -12.55 -18.57
C PHE A 44 -14.69 -11.35 -19.46
N ASP A 45 -14.93 -10.17 -18.90
CA ASP A 45 -14.62 -8.90 -19.54
C ASP A 45 -13.26 -8.40 -19.04
N GLU A 46 -12.24 -8.56 -19.89
CA GLU A 46 -10.89 -8.05 -19.61
C GLU A 46 -10.89 -6.53 -19.35
N SER A 47 -11.89 -5.80 -19.89
CA SER A 47 -12.02 -4.37 -19.66
C SER A 47 -12.47 -4.02 -18.24
N GLU A 48 -13.22 -4.88 -17.56
CA GLU A 48 -13.59 -4.69 -16.14
C GLU A 48 -12.35 -4.82 -15.24
N LEU A 49 -11.50 -5.81 -15.52
CA LEU A 49 -10.25 -5.97 -14.78
C LEU A 49 -9.30 -4.78 -15.00
N GLN A 50 -9.22 -4.27 -16.23
CA GLN A 50 -8.42 -3.09 -16.53
C GLN A 50 -8.97 -1.85 -15.82
N ALA A 51 -10.28 -1.66 -15.80
CA ALA A 51 -10.91 -0.54 -15.08
C ALA A 51 -10.61 -0.59 -13.57
N LEU A 52 -10.62 -1.78 -12.96
CA LEU A 52 -10.25 -1.96 -11.56
C LEU A 52 -8.76 -1.66 -11.30
N ALA A 53 -7.87 -2.05 -12.22
CA ALA A 53 -6.45 -1.74 -12.14
C ALA A 53 -6.16 -0.23 -12.25
N ASP A 54 -6.89 0.45 -13.14
CA ASP A 54 -6.78 1.89 -13.34
C ASP A 54 -7.28 2.64 -12.09
N GLU A 55 -8.44 2.27 -11.55
CA GLU A 55 -8.99 2.84 -10.32
C GLU A 55 -8.03 2.64 -9.14
N LEU A 56 -7.48 1.43 -8.98
CA LEU A 56 -6.50 1.15 -7.93
C LEU A 56 -5.26 2.04 -8.06
N SER A 57 -4.77 2.24 -9.29
CA SER A 57 -3.60 3.09 -9.55
C SER A 57 -3.87 4.55 -9.17
N LEU A 58 -5.08 5.05 -9.43
CA LEU A 58 -5.49 6.40 -9.01
C LEU A 58 -5.57 6.53 -7.49
N VAL A 59 -6.15 5.54 -6.81
CA VAL A 59 -6.27 5.53 -5.34
C VAL A 59 -4.89 5.51 -4.68
N VAL A 60 -3.96 4.71 -5.21
CA VAL A 60 -2.59 4.66 -4.69
C VAL A 60 -1.91 6.03 -4.81
N ALA A 61 -1.98 6.66 -5.98
CA ALA A 61 -1.40 7.99 -6.20
C ALA A 61 -1.99 9.05 -5.26
N ALA A 62 -3.31 9.05 -5.09
CA ALA A 62 -3.98 9.97 -4.17
C ALA A 62 -3.61 9.72 -2.70
N THR A 63 -3.40 8.45 -2.33
CA THR A 63 -2.98 8.07 -0.98
C THR A 63 -1.55 8.53 -0.69
N GLU A 64 -0.64 8.34 -1.63
CA GLU A 64 0.74 8.84 -1.54
C GLU A 64 0.77 10.36 -1.35
N GLU A 65 0.02 11.11 -2.16
CA GLU A 65 -0.08 12.57 -2.03
C GLU A 65 -0.65 13.01 -0.67
N SER A 66 -1.66 12.29 -0.17
CA SER A 66 -2.24 12.56 1.15
C SER A 66 -1.23 12.32 2.27
N LEU A 67 -0.41 11.26 2.18
CA LEU A 67 0.64 10.96 3.16
C LEU A 67 1.74 12.02 3.14
N ASP A 68 2.22 12.41 1.96
CA ASP A 68 3.21 13.48 1.81
C ASP A 68 2.71 14.82 2.36
N THR A 69 1.44 15.11 2.18
CA THR A 69 0.81 16.31 2.74
C THR A 69 0.76 16.24 4.27
N ALA A 70 0.37 15.10 4.84
CA ALA A 70 0.34 14.90 6.29
C ALA A 70 1.73 15.03 6.91
N LEU A 71 2.75 14.47 6.26
CA LEU A 71 4.14 14.57 6.71
C LEU A 71 4.63 16.02 6.72
N ARG A 72 4.38 16.78 5.65
CA ARG A 72 4.73 18.21 5.59
C ARG A 72 4.04 19.04 6.68
N GLN A 73 2.77 18.73 6.97
CA GLN A 73 2.04 19.40 8.05
C GLN A 73 2.63 19.05 9.42
N PHE A 74 3.04 17.80 9.62
CA PHE A 74 3.68 17.37 10.86
C PHE A 74 5.03 18.06 11.08
N ASP A 75 5.85 18.17 10.04
CA ASP A 75 7.13 18.90 10.10
C ASP A 75 6.93 20.38 10.40
N ALA A 76 5.96 21.01 9.75
CA ALA A 76 5.61 22.42 10.01
C ALA A 76 5.15 22.64 11.45
N LEU A 77 4.35 21.72 12.00
CA LEU A 77 3.94 21.76 13.40
C LEU A 77 5.14 21.59 14.34
N GLY A 78 6.05 20.66 14.04
CA GLY A 78 7.28 20.47 14.81
C GLY A 78 8.13 21.75 14.85
N ALA A 79 8.32 22.40 13.71
CA ALA A 79 9.04 23.66 13.61
C ALA A 79 8.37 24.78 14.42
N PHE A 80 7.05 24.92 14.33
CA PHE A 80 6.29 25.91 15.10
C PHE A 80 6.42 25.70 16.62
N LEU A 81 6.32 24.45 17.08
CA LEU A 81 6.47 24.13 18.50
C LEU A 81 7.88 24.43 19.01
N ALA A 82 8.91 24.11 18.22
CA ALA A 82 10.30 24.42 18.55
C ALA A 82 10.56 25.93 18.66
N ASP A 83 10.04 26.71 17.71
CA ASP A 83 10.12 28.17 17.73
C ASP A 83 9.45 28.76 18.98
N LYS A 84 8.21 28.34 19.27
CA LYS A 84 7.48 28.77 20.47
C LYS A 84 8.19 28.41 21.77
N ALA A 85 8.82 27.24 21.83
CA ALA A 85 9.63 26.83 22.97
C ALA A 85 10.90 27.69 23.11
N SER A 86 11.51 28.10 22.00
CA SER A 86 12.65 29.01 21.98
C SER A 86 12.29 30.40 22.51
N LEU A 87 11.17 30.96 22.04
CA LEU A 87 10.64 32.25 22.49
C LEU A 87 10.28 32.23 23.99
N ARG A 88 9.66 31.14 24.47
CA ARG A 88 9.37 30.95 25.90
C ARG A 88 10.63 30.91 26.75
N ARG A 89 11.68 30.22 26.30
CA ARG A 89 12.97 30.17 27.00
C ARG A 89 13.65 31.54 27.03
N ALA A 90 13.65 32.26 25.91
CA ALA A 90 14.21 33.61 25.82
C ALA A 90 13.47 34.60 26.74
N ALA A 91 12.14 34.57 26.73
CA ALA A 91 11.32 35.41 27.61
C ALA A 91 11.57 35.09 29.09
N ARG A 92 11.67 33.81 29.46
CA ARG A 92 11.99 33.40 30.83
C ARG A 92 13.38 33.89 31.26
N ALA A 93 14.40 33.73 30.43
CA ALA A 93 15.74 34.19 30.73
C ALA A 93 15.82 35.72 30.90
N ALA A 94 15.06 36.48 30.11
CA ALA A 94 14.95 37.93 30.27
C ALA A 94 14.30 38.32 31.61
N HIS A 95 13.19 37.66 31.98
CA HIS A 95 12.54 37.90 33.28
C HIS A 95 13.43 37.52 34.47
N GLU A 96 14.16 36.41 34.39
CA GLU A 96 15.14 36.01 35.41
C GLU A 96 16.29 37.02 35.55
N ALA A 97 16.78 37.58 34.43
CA ALA A 97 17.82 38.61 34.44
C ALA A 97 17.35 39.96 35.02
N GLU A 98 16.06 40.27 34.87
CA GLU A 98 15.41 41.46 35.45
C GLU A 98 14.97 41.25 36.93
N GLY A 99 15.19 40.05 37.49
CA GLY A 99 14.82 39.71 38.87
C GLY A 99 13.32 39.54 39.09
N VAL A 100 12.54 39.36 38.03
CA VAL A 100 11.08 39.18 38.07
C VAL A 100 10.76 37.70 38.25
N VAL A 101 10.21 37.32 39.40
CA VAL A 101 9.73 35.95 39.67
C VAL A 101 8.45 35.69 38.88
N TRP A 102 8.46 34.64 38.06
CA TRP A 102 7.34 34.28 37.18
C TRP A 102 6.10 33.88 38.01
N PRO A 103 4.93 34.49 37.80
CA PRO A 103 3.79 34.42 38.74
C PRO A 103 3.06 33.06 38.79
N PHE A 104 3.54 32.04 38.08
CA PHE A 104 2.90 30.72 38.01
C PHE A 104 3.79 29.58 38.54
N GLU A 105 4.92 29.89 39.20
CA GLU A 105 5.69 28.91 39.96
C GLU A 105 4.91 28.48 41.22
N GLY A 106 3.97 27.56 41.05
CA GLY A 106 3.13 27.06 42.14
C GLY A 106 1.89 26.25 41.75
N ALA A 107 1.58 26.07 40.47
CA ALA A 107 0.49 25.18 40.07
C ALA A 107 0.92 23.71 40.23
N PRO A 108 0.28 22.92 41.11
CA PRO A 108 0.62 21.52 41.30
C PRO A 108 0.32 20.71 40.02
N THR A 109 1.27 19.85 39.66
CA THR A 109 1.18 18.80 38.65
C THR A 109 0.16 17.73 39.03
#